data_AF-A0A136LW20-F1
#
_entry.id   AF-A0A136LW20-F1
#
_cell.length_a   1.000
_cell.length_b   1.000
_cell.length_c   1.000
_cell.angle_alpha   90.00
_cell.angle_beta   90.00
_cell.angle_gamma   90.00
#
_symmetry.space_group_name_H-M   'P 1'
#
loop_
_entity.id
_entity.type
_entity.pdbx_description
1 polymer ?
#
loop_
_entity_poly.entity_id
_entity_poly.type
_entity_poly.pdbx_seq_one_letter_code
_entity_poly.pdbx_strand_id
1 'polypeptide(L)'
;MKRKGELIMGIGHRIKTVQNPDKRVELLKKFAGRELKKTPYLDFALAVESETLKKKNNLILNVDGAVAVIFLDILKQGRFSDEEVRTIIDAGALNGLFALSRSIGMIGHILDQKRMNEGLYRHPWDDILYL
;
A
#
# COMPACT_ATOMS: atom_id res chain seq x y z
N MET A 1 -12.73 14.39 -3.62
CA MET A 1 -12.57 13.74 -2.30
C MET A 1 -13.31 14.53 -1.22
N LYS A 2 -12.78 15.62 -0.62
CA LYS A 2 -13.45 16.33 0.50
C LYS A 2 -14.91 16.73 0.25
N ARG A 3 -15.24 17.36 -0.89
CA ARG A 3 -16.63 17.72 -1.24
C ARG A 3 -17.57 16.51 -1.39
N LYS A 4 -17.02 15.34 -1.70
CA LYS A 4 -17.75 14.07 -1.81
C LYS A 4 -17.82 13.29 -0.48
N GLY A 5 -17.20 13.79 0.59
CA GLY A 5 -17.09 13.06 1.86
C GLY A 5 -16.14 11.86 1.84
N GLU A 6 -15.35 11.70 0.78
CA GLU A 6 -14.45 10.55 0.59
C GLU A 6 -13.02 10.86 1.07
N LEU A 7 -12.37 9.87 1.69
CA LEU A 7 -10.94 9.89 2.00
C LEU A 7 -10.11 9.56 0.75
N ILE A 8 -8.90 10.12 0.67
CA ILE A 8 -7.97 9.81 -0.41
C ILE A 8 -7.34 8.44 -0.12
N MET A 9 -7.51 7.48 -1.02
CA MET A 9 -6.89 6.16 -0.91
C MET A 9 -5.36 6.27 -0.97
N GLY A 10 -4.67 5.48 -0.16
CA GLY A 10 -3.21 5.51 -0.08
C GLY A 10 -2.64 6.65 0.77
N ILE A 11 -3.47 7.50 1.37
CA ILE A 11 -3.05 8.57 2.28
C ILE A 11 -3.49 8.26 3.71
N GLY A 12 -2.54 8.39 4.64
CA GLY A 12 -2.76 8.24 6.06
C GLY A 12 -2.03 7.05 6.66
N HIS A 13 -1.57 7.24 7.89
CA HIS A 13 -0.98 6.20 8.70
C HIS A 13 -1.42 6.34 10.17
N ARG A 14 -1.59 5.22 10.89
CA ARG A 14 -1.98 5.22 12.31
C ARG A 14 -0.91 5.82 13.23
N ILE A 15 0.34 5.37 13.06
CA ILE A 15 1.49 5.75 13.92
C ILE A 15 2.54 6.65 13.22
N LYS A 16 2.94 6.30 11.99
CA LYS A 16 3.98 7.03 11.23
C LYS A 16 3.51 8.42 10.81
N THR A 17 4.47 9.32 10.70
CA THR A 17 4.28 10.75 10.38
C THR A 17 5.40 11.22 9.46
N VAL A 18 5.36 12.48 9.02
CA VAL A 18 6.45 13.06 8.24
C VAL A 18 7.79 13.11 9.01
N GLN A 19 7.77 13.31 10.34
CA GLN A 19 8.98 13.26 11.18
C GLN A 19 9.42 11.82 11.54
N ASN A 20 8.49 10.86 11.50
CA ASN A 20 8.77 9.43 11.73
C ASN A 20 8.27 8.63 10.52
N PRO A 21 9.02 8.65 9.41
CA PRO A 21 8.57 8.10 8.13
C PRO A 21 8.47 6.56 8.16
N ASP A 22 7.58 6.03 7.32
CA ASP A 22 7.51 4.59 7.05
C ASP A 22 8.69 4.16 6.18
N LYS A 23 9.59 3.34 6.74
CA LYS A 23 10.80 2.85 6.07
C LYS A 23 10.49 2.07 4.80
N ARG A 24 9.34 1.39 4.71
CA ARG A 24 8.93 0.66 3.50
C ARG A 24 8.68 1.63 2.35
N VAL A 25 7.99 2.73 2.65
CA VAL A 25 7.73 3.80 1.68
C VAL A 25 9.02 4.50 1.27
N GLU A 26 9.93 4.77 2.20
CA GLU A 26 11.25 5.34 1.87
C GLU A 26 12.06 4.45 0.92
N LEU A 27 12.08 3.13 1.16
CA LEU A 27 12.77 2.19 0.28
C LEU A 27 12.17 2.16 -1.13
N LEU A 28 10.84 2.20 -1.24
CA LEU A 28 10.15 2.27 -2.53
C LEU A 28 10.43 3.59 -3.26
N LYS A 29 10.40 4.73 -2.57
CA LYS A 29 10.74 6.04 -3.14
C LYS A 29 12.20 6.06 -3.65
N LYS A 30 13.14 5.49 -2.87
CA LYS A 30 14.55 5.36 -3.29
C LYS A 30 14.73 4.46 -4.50
N PHE A 31 14.04 3.32 -4.54
CA PHE A 31 14.03 2.43 -5.69
C PHE A 31 13.51 3.16 -6.94
N ALA A 32 12.36 3.82 -6.84
CA ALA A 32 11.77 4.57 -7.95
C ALA A 32 12.73 5.64 -8.46
N GLY A 33 13.33 6.45 -7.58
CA GLY A 33 14.29 7.48 -7.98
C GLY A 33 15.60 6.97 -8.58
N ARG A 34 15.98 5.71 -8.31
CA ARG A 34 17.20 5.10 -8.85
C ARG A 34 16.97 4.38 -10.18
N GLU A 35 15.87 3.65 -10.30
CA GLU A 35 15.63 2.73 -11.42
C GLU A 35 14.71 3.31 -12.50
N LEU A 36 13.82 4.24 -12.15
CA LEU A 36 12.82 4.79 -13.06
C LEU A 36 13.31 6.09 -13.70
N LYS A 37 13.13 6.24 -15.00
CA LYS A 37 13.54 7.46 -15.72
C LYS A 37 12.64 8.66 -15.38
N LYS A 38 11.35 8.43 -15.16
CA LYS A 38 10.34 9.45 -14.85
C LYS A 38 9.28 8.88 -13.91
N THR A 39 8.84 9.65 -12.94
CA THR A 39 7.85 9.18 -11.95
C THR A 39 6.66 10.14 -11.81
N PRO A 40 5.99 10.54 -12.90
CA PRO A 40 4.94 11.56 -12.86
C PRO A 40 3.77 11.21 -11.92
N TYR A 41 3.44 9.92 -11.77
CA TYR A 41 2.35 9.51 -10.89
C TYR A 41 2.78 9.53 -9.42
N LEU A 42 4.00 9.08 -9.10
CA LEU A 42 4.59 9.26 -7.77
C LEU A 42 4.72 10.75 -7.43
N ASP A 43 5.21 11.59 -8.34
CA ASP A 43 5.40 13.03 -8.13
C ASP A 43 4.06 13.71 -7.83
N PHE A 44 3.01 13.35 -8.57
CA PHE A 44 1.66 13.80 -8.29
C PHE A 44 1.17 13.34 -6.91
N ALA A 45 1.41 12.09 -6.53
CA ALA A 45 1.04 11.57 -5.21
C ALA A 45 1.80 12.29 -4.08
N LEU A 46 3.06 12.65 -4.28
CA LEU A 46 3.85 13.45 -3.33
C LEU A 46 3.34 14.89 -3.21
N ALA A 47 2.89 15.50 -4.32
CA ALA A 47 2.23 16.80 -4.28
C ALA A 47 0.91 16.74 -3.49
N VAL A 48 0.13 15.67 -3.68
CA VAL A 48 -1.08 15.42 -2.87
C VAL A 48 -0.73 15.21 -1.40
N GLU A 49 0.31 14.44 -1.09
CA GLU A 49 0.83 14.24 0.28
C GLU A 49 1.19 15.59 0.93
N SER A 50 1.86 16.48 0.21
CA SER A 50 2.18 17.83 0.69
C SER A 50 0.93 18.62 1.08
N GLU A 51 -0.13 18.57 0.27
CA GLU A 51 -1.41 19.22 0.59
C GLU A 51 -2.15 18.57 1.76
N THR A 52 -2.05 17.25 1.92
CA THR A 52 -2.71 16.55 3.04
C THR A 52 -1.97 16.76 4.36
N LEU A 53 -0.64 16.87 4.33
CA LEU A 53 0.19 17.13 5.50
C LEU A 53 -0.08 18.50 6.12
N LYS A 54 -0.51 19.51 5.33
CA LYS A 54 -0.98 20.80 5.85
C LYS A 54 -2.16 20.67 6.81
N LYS A 55 -2.91 19.56 6.75
CA LYS A 55 -4.08 19.31 7.61
C LYS A 55 -3.73 18.48 8.85
N LYS A 56 -2.91 17.44 8.68
CA LYS A 56 -2.48 16.58 9.79
C LYS A 56 -1.19 15.84 9.43
N ASN A 57 -0.28 15.76 10.40
CA ASN A 57 1.08 15.24 10.21
C ASN A 57 1.19 13.74 9.88
N ASN A 58 0.12 12.97 10.09
CA ASN A 58 0.06 11.55 9.81
C ASN A 58 -0.65 11.22 8.48
N LEU A 59 -1.08 12.25 7.72
CA LEU A 59 -1.63 12.09 6.37
C LEU A 59 -0.52 12.02 5.32
N ILE A 60 0.39 11.07 5.54
CA ILE A 60 1.50 10.72 4.63
C ILE A 60 1.04 9.69 3.58
N LEU A 61 1.76 9.59 2.47
CA LEU A 61 1.64 8.50 1.50
C LEU A 61 2.03 7.19 2.16
N ASN A 62 1.10 6.24 2.20
CA ASN A 62 1.34 4.92 2.80
C ASN A 62 1.95 3.94 1.80
N VAL A 63 2.27 2.73 2.26
CA VAL A 63 2.90 1.70 1.43
C VAL A 63 2.01 1.26 0.27
N ASP A 64 0.71 1.12 0.48
CA ASP A 64 -0.24 0.69 -0.56
C ASP A 64 -0.33 1.73 -1.69
N GLY A 65 -0.45 3.01 -1.32
CA GLY A 65 -0.45 4.13 -2.25
C GLY A 65 0.86 4.25 -3.02
N ALA A 66 2.00 4.12 -2.32
CA ALA A 66 3.32 4.16 -2.96
C ALA A 66 3.51 3.03 -3.96
N VAL A 67 3.16 1.79 -3.61
CA VAL A 67 3.23 0.64 -4.53
C VAL A 67 2.35 0.88 -5.75
N ALA A 68 1.11 1.35 -5.58
CA ALA A 68 0.19 1.55 -6.69
C ALA A 68 0.70 2.58 -7.71
N VAL A 69 1.15 3.75 -7.25
CA VAL A 69 1.63 4.81 -8.17
C VAL A 69 2.95 4.46 -8.82
N ILE A 70 3.86 3.80 -8.10
CA ILE A 70 5.13 3.31 -8.66
C ILE A 70 4.89 2.19 -9.67
N PHE A 71 3.95 1.28 -9.41
CA PHE A 71 3.56 0.24 -10.36
C PHE A 71 3.00 0.83 -11.66
N LEU A 72 2.18 1.89 -11.55
CA LEU A 72 1.69 2.63 -12.71
C LEU A 72 2.84 3.33 -13.46
N ASP A 73 3.77 3.98 -12.76
CA ASP A 73 4.97 4.57 -13.36
C ASP A 73 5.81 3.53 -14.12
N ILE A 74 5.94 2.31 -13.59
CA ILE A 74 6.62 1.18 -14.25
C ILE A 74 5.89 0.80 -15.54
N LEU A 75 4.56 0.59 -15.48
CA LEU A 75 3.78 0.22 -16.66
C LEU A 75 3.84 1.28 -17.76
N LYS A 76 3.79 2.56 -17.39
CA LYS A 76 3.81 3.70 -18.33
C LYS A 76 5.19 3.93 -18.97
N GLN A 77 6.25 3.40 -18.38
CA GLN A 77 7.58 3.33 -19.01
C GLN A 77 7.81 2.02 -19.79
N GLY A 78 6.96 1.02 -19.60
CA GLY A 78 6.92 -0.18 -20.40
C GLY A 78 6.45 0.11 -21.83
N ARG A 79 6.47 -0.92 -22.68
CA ARG A 79 5.95 -0.87 -24.06
C ARG A 79 4.45 -1.16 -24.10
N PHE A 80 3.68 -0.56 -23.19
CA PHE A 80 2.24 -0.71 -23.12
C PHE A 80 1.56 0.59 -23.56
N SER A 81 0.51 0.46 -24.35
CA SER A 81 -0.44 1.53 -24.63
C SER A 81 -1.30 1.85 -23.40
N ASP A 82 -1.92 3.02 -23.39
CA ASP A 82 -2.78 3.46 -22.29
C ASP A 82 -3.98 2.52 -22.07
N GLU A 83 -4.49 1.91 -23.13
CA GLU A 83 -5.58 0.92 -23.09
C GLU A 83 -5.10 -0.40 -22.47
N GLU A 84 -3.90 -0.87 -22.80
CA GLU A 84 -3.31 -2.06 -22.20
C GLU A 84 -3.03 -1.85 -20.70
N VAL A 85 -2.45 -0.70 -20.33
CA VAL A 85 -2.21 -0.34 -18.92
C VAL A 85 -3.52 -0.35 -18.15
N ARG A 86 -4.58 0.25 -18.70
CA ARG A 86 -5.90 0.25 -18.08
C ARG A 86 -6.46 -1.17 -17.93
N THR A 87 -6.35 -1.99 -18.97
CA THR A 87 -6.79 -3.38 -18.95
C THR A 87 -6.08 -4.18 -17.86
N ILE A 88 -4.76 -4.01 -17.69
CA ILE A 88 -3.97 -4.66 -16.63
C ILE A 88 -4.46 -4.25 -15.24
N ILE A 89 -4.75 -2.96 -15.04
CA ILE A 89 -5.22 -2.43 -13.75
C ILE A 89 -6.64 -2.93 -13.46
N ASP A 90 -7.55 -2.85 -14.42
CA ASP A 90 -8.95 -3.26 -14.29
C ASP A 90 -9.08 -4.78 -14.09
N ALA A 91 -8.15 -5.57 -14.64
CA ALA A 91 -8.03 -7.00 -14.37
C ALA A 91 -7.57 -7.33 -12.93
N GLY A 92 -7.16 -6.33 -12.14
CA GLY A 92 -6.79 -6.51 -10.74
C GLY A 92 -5.34 -6.97 -10.53
N ALA A 93 -4.41 -6.62 -11.43
CA ALA A 93 -3.00 -7.02 -11.30
C ALA A 93 -2.37 -6.64 -9.95
N LEU A 94 -2.71 -5.46 -9.41
CA LEU A 94 -2.25 -5.03 -8.08
C LEU A 94 -2.78 -5.90 -6.94
N ASN A 95 -4.02 -6.40 -7.06
CA ASN A 95 -4.58 -7.34 -6.08
C ASN A 95 -3.82 -8.67 -6.13
N GLY A 96 -3.50 -9.15 -7.33
CA GLY A 96 -2.68 -10.34 -7.54
C GLY A 96 -1.28 -10.20 -6.95
N LEU A 97 -0.62 -9.06 -7.18
CA LEU A 97 0.69 -8.75 -6.60
C LEU A 97 0.66 -8.78 -5.07
N PHE A 98 -0.38 -8.17 -4.47
CA PHE A 98 -0.54 -8.17 -3.03
C PHE A 98 -0.76 -9.59 -2.47
N ALA A 99 -1.68 -10.35 -3.08
CA ALA A 99 -1.98 -11.72 -2.66
C ALA A 99 -0.74 -12.64 -2.74
N LEU A 100 0.00 -12.57 -3.85
CA LEU A 100 1.24 -13.31 -4.04
C LEU A 100 2.26 -12.95 -2.95
N SER A 101 2.51 -11.65 -2.74
CA SER A 101 3.50 -11.17 -1.77
C SER A 101 3.13 -11.54 -0.33
N ARG A 102 1.84 -11.50 0.02
CA ARG A 102 1.36 -11.86 1.36
C ARG A 102 1.33 -13.36 1.60
N SER A 103 1.19 -14.18 0.56
CA SER A 103 1.19 -15.64 0.70
C SER A 103 2.48 -16.16 1.35
N ILE A 104 3.63 -15.54 1.09
CA ILE A 104 4.90 -15.84 1.75
C ILE A 104 4.78 -15.74 3.27
N GLY A 105 4.19 -14.65 3.78
CA GLY A 105 3.98 -14.45 5.20
C GLY A 105 2.92 -15.39 5.79
N MET A 106 1.85 -15.68 5.03
CA MET A 106 0.82 -16.64 5.45
C MET A 106 1.41 -18.04 5.62
N ILE A 107 2.19 -18.52 4.64
CA ILE A 107 2.91 -19.80 4.72
C ILE A 107 3.86 -19.79 5.91
N GLY A 108 4.63 -18.71 6.09
CA GLY A 108 5.53 -18.55 7.24
C GLY A 108 4.80 -18.70 8.58
N HIS A 109 3.67 -18.02 8.77
CA HIS A 109 2.87 -18.13 10.00
C HIS A 109 2.30 -19.54 10.20
N ILE A 110 1.82 -20.20 9.14
CA ILE A 110 1.30 -21.57 9.24
C ILE A 110 2.41 -22.53 9.72
N LEU A 111 3.61 -22.42 9.15
CA LEU A 111 4.76 -23.23 9.55
C LEU A 111 5.21 -22.91 10.98
N ASP A 112 5.15 -21.64 11.37
CA ASP A 112 5.52 -21.20 12.71
C ASP A 112 4.58 -21.77 13.79
N GLN A 113 3.27 -21.73 13.56
CA GLN A 113 2.29 -22.33 14.47
C GLN A 113 2.48 -23.85 14.61
N LYS A 114 2.80 -24.54 13.49
CA LYS A 114 3.14 -25.97 13.53
C LYS A 114 4.43 -26.23 14.32
N ARG A 115 5.47 -25.42 14.13
CA ARG A 115 6.75 -25.53 14.86
C ARG A 115 6.56 -25.32 16.37
N MET A 116 5.67 -24.40 16.76
CA MET A 116 5.35 -24.12 18.16
C MET A 116 4.37 -25.11 18.79
N ASN A 117 3.83 -26.06 18.02
CA ASN A 117 2.78 -27.00 18.46
C ASN A 117 1.56 -26.28 19.08
N GLU A 118 1.13 -25.17 18.47
CA GLU A 118 0.01 -24.39 18.97
C GLU A 118 -1.31 -25.18 18.93
N GLY A 119 -2.11 -25.01 19.97
CA GLY A 119 -3.39 -25.71 20.15
C GLY A 119 -4.53 -25.10 19.33
N LEU A 120 -5.73 -25.67 19.47
CA LEU A 120 -6.93 -25.13 18.82
C LEU A 120 -7.32 -23.78 19.42
N TYR A 121 -7.48 -22.77 18.58
CA TYR A 121 -7.97 -21.46 19.00
C TYR A 121 -9.49 -21.46 19.21
N ARG A 122 -9.94 -20.91 20.35
CA ARG A 122 -11.34 -20.58 20.62
C ARG A 122 -11.42 -19.12 21.07
N HIS A 123 -12.28 -18.34 20.41
CA HIS A 123 -12.41 -16.93 20.70
C HIS A 123 -13.07 -16.70 22.08
N PRO A 124 -12.54 -15.77 22.91
CA PRO A 124 -13.13 -15.43 24.20
C PRO A 124 -14.54 -14.86 24.08
N TRP A 125 -15.43 -15.19 25.01
CA TRP A 125 -16.82 -14.73 24.97
C TRP A 125 -17.01 -13.29 25.43
N ASP A 126 -16.11 -12.78 26.26
CA ASP A 126 -16.08 -11.39 26.73
C ASP A 126 -15.69 -10.40 25.61
N ASP A 127 -15.10 -10.88 24.52
CA ASP A 127 -14.83 -10.09 23.30
C ASP A 127 -15.97 -10.21 22.26
N ILE A 128 -17.09 -10.88 22.61
CA ILE A 128 -18.27 -11.02 21.75
C ILE A 128 -19.44 -10.26 22.37
N LEU A 129 -19.92 -9.22 21.68
CA LEU A 129 -21.17 -8.57 22.05
C LEU A 129 -22.36 -9.43 21.59
N TYR A 130 -23.01 -10.07 22.55
CA TYR A 130 -24.28 -10.75 22.34
C TYR A 130 -25.42 -9.73 22.47
N LEU A 131 -26.11 -9.44 21.36
CA LEU A 131 -27.28 -8.56 21.28
C LEU A 131 -28.59 -9.34 21.41
#